data_AF-A0A255H1E2-F1
#
_entry.id   AF-A0A255H1E2-F1
#
_cell.length_a   1.000
_cell.length_b   1.000
_cell.length_c   1.000
_cell.angle_alpha   90.00
_cell.angle_beta   90.00
_cell.angle_gamma   90.00
#
_symmetry.space_group_name_H-M   'P 1'
#
loop_
_entity.id
_entity.type
_entity.pdbx_description
1 polymer ?
#
loop_
_entity_poly.entity_id
_entity_poly.type
_entity_poly.pdbx_seq_one_letter_code
_entity_poly.pdbx_strand_id
1 'polypeptide(L)'
;MTSRTRQLAVRIRADLKVRVDAAVDALKHSRDPSFTLREAVDEALTHWVQSMENRYNEGQPWPPPAGGLDAGRPRRRTHPTEQEP
;
A
#
# COMPACT_ATOMS: atom_id res chain seq x y z
N MET A 1 -12.07 5.08 19.83
CA MET A 1 -12.25 5.74 18.51
C MET A 1 -12.19 4.65 17.45
N THR A 2 -13.26 4.38 16.71
CA THR A 2 -13.28 3.35 15.67
C THR A 2 -12.57 3.87 14.42
N SER A 3 -11.33 3.44 14.19
CA SER A 3 -10.59 3.76 12.97
C SER A 3 -11.33 3.21 11.75
N ARG A 4 -11.83 4.11 10.90
CA ARG A 4 -12.55 3.75 9.66
C ARG A 4 -11.56 3.06 8.72
N THR A 5 -11.75 1.76 8.47
CA THR A 5 -10.96 1.02 7.47
C THR A 5 -11.25 1.61 6.09
N ARG A 6 -10.20 1.90 5.31
CA ARG A 6 -10.30 2.31 3.91
C ARG A 6 -9.77 1.20 3.01
N GLN A 7 -10.41 0.97 1.88
CA GLN A 7 -9.98 -0.04 0.92
C GLN A 7 -8.84 0.49 0.05
N LEU A 8 -7.72 -0.23 0.02
CA LEU A 8 -6.63 0.03 -0.92
C LEU A 8 -6.93 -0.71 -2.23
N ALA A 9 -7.28 0.04 -3.28
CA ALA A 9 -7.51 -0.52 -4.61
C ALA A 9 -6.24 -0.40 -5.46
N VAL A 10 -5.38 -1.42 -5.42
CA VAL A 10 -4.15 -1.48 -6.23
C VAL A 10 -4.11 -2.78 -7.04
N ARG A 11 -3.53 -2.71 -8.24
CA ARG A 11 -3.24 -3.89 -9.06
C ARG A 11 -1.87 -4.44 -8.70
N ILE A 12 -1.80 -5.74 -8.46
CA ILE A 12 -0.53 -6.45 -8.29
C ILE A 12 -0.34 -7.46 -9.42
N ARG A 13 0.91 -7.84 -9.65
CA ARG A 13 1.23 -8.86 -10.66
C ARG A 13 0.67 -10.22 -10.25
N ALA A 14 0.27 -11.02 -11.24
CA ALA A 14 -0.35 -12.32 -11.01
C ALA A 14 0.58 -13.31 -10.30
N ASP A 15 1.86 -13.32 -10.65
CA ASP A 15 2.89 -14.16 -10.00
C ASP A 15 3.01 -13.86 -8.51
N LEU A 16 2.95 -12.58 -8.14
CA LEU A 16 3.02 -12.15 -6.75
C LEU A 16 1.76 -12.56 -5.99
N LYS A 17 0.56 -12.42 -6.59
CA LYS A 17 -0.69 -12.86 -5.96
C LYS A 17 -0.65 -14.35 -5.58
N VAL A 18 -0.18 -15.21 -6.47
CA VAL A 18 -0.06 -16.66 -6.22
C VAL A 18 0.88 -16.93 -5.04
N ARG A 19 2.03 -16.24 -4.99
CA ARG A 19 2.98 -16.39 -3.88
C ARG A 19 2.43 -15.90 -2.55
N VAL A 20 1.68 -14.80 -2.56
CA VAL A 20 1.02 -14.26 -1.36
C VAL A 20 -0.03 -15.23 -0.84
N ASP A 21 -0.86 -15.80 -1.72
CA ASP A 21 -1.87 -16.78 -1.33
C ASP A 21 -1.23 -18.03 -0.69
N ALA A 22 -0.16 -18.55 -1.31
CA ALA A 22 0.57 -19.69 -0.76
C ALA A 22 1.20 -19.39 0.61
N ALA A 23 1.74 -18.18 0.80
CA ALA A 23 2.31 -17.78 2.08
C ALA A 23 1.25 -17.66 3.18
N VAL A 24 0.09 -17.06 2.88
CA VAL A 24 -1.03 -16.96 3.84
C VAL A 24 -1.54 -18.34 4.22
N ASP A 25 -1.68 -19.24 3.25
CA ASP A 25 -2.11 -20.61 3.52
C ASP A 25 -1.10 -21.35 4.41
N ALA A 26 0.20 -21.25 4.12
CA ALA A 26 1.24 -21.85 4.97
C ALA A 26 1.25 -21.27 6.40
N LEU A 27 1.02 -19.97 6.56
CA LEU A 27 0.95 -19.32 7.86
C LEU A 27 -0.28 -19.73 8.68
N LYS A 28 -1.42 -19.98 8.02
CA LYS A 28 -2.61 -20.53 8.68
C LYS A 28 -2.33 -21.88 9.34
N HIS A 29 -1.59 -22.74 8.64
CA HIS A 29 -1.27 -24.09 9.11
C HIS A 29 -0.17 -24.09 10.18
N SER A 30 0.79 -23.17 10.10
CA SER A 30 1.98 -23.18 10.96
C SER A 30 1.89 -22.28 12.19
N ARG A 31 1.10 -21.20 12.14
CA ARG A 31 1.07 -20.17 13.19
C ARG A 31 -0.31 -20.05 13.83
N ASP A 32 -1.32 -19.71 13.04
CA ASP A 32 -2.67 -19.43 13.55
C ASP A 32 -3.72 -19.67 12.45
N PRO A 33 -4.68 -20.60 12.62
CA PRO A 33 -5.75 -20.84 11.66
C PRO A 33 -6.60 -19.60 11.31
N SER A 34 -6.65 -18.60 12.19
CA SER A 34 -7.38 -17.36 11.98
C SER A 34 -6.63 -16.34 11.12
N PHE A 35 -5.36 -16.57 10.81
CA PHE A 35 -4.52 -15.65 10.04
C PHE A 35 -5.12 -15.36 8.66
N THR A 36 -5.22 -14.08 8.32
CA THR A 36 -5.91 -13.62 7.11
C THR A 36 -4.98 -12.95 6.10
N LEU A 37 -5.40 -12.94 4.83
CA LEU A 37 -4.71 -12.15 3.79
C LEU A 37 -4.67 -10.65 4.15
N ARG A 38 -5.71 -10.16 4.85
CA ARG A 38 -5.76 -8.77 5.31
C ARG A 38 -4.61 -8.49 6.29
N GLU A 39 -4.46 -9.32 7.32
CA GLU A 39 -3.38 -9.16 8.30
C GLU A 39 -2.01 -9.27 7.64
N ALA A 40 -1.83 -10.22 6.73
CA ALA A 40 -0.59 -10.35 5.98
C ALA A 40 -0.23 -9.08 5.19
N VAL A 41 -1.22 -8.46 4.53
CA VAL A 41 -1.02 -7.22 3.77
C VAL A 41 -0.79 -6.04 4.70
N ASP A 42 -1.54 -5.93 5.80
CA ASP A 42 -1.39 -4.86 6.79
C ASP A 42 0.02 -4.92 7.43
N GLU A 43 0.47 -6.09 7.89
CA GLU A 43 1.82 -6.28 8.44
C GLU A 43 2.90 -5.96 7.41
N ALA A 44 2.80 -6.50 6.18
CA ALA A 44 3.79 -6.29 5.14
C ALA A 44 3.94 -4.81 4.76
N LEU A 45 2.82 -4.09 4.62
CA LEU A 45 2.83 -2.67 4.30
C LEU A 45 3.37 -1.84 5.46
N THR A 46 2.99 -2.13 6.71
CA THR A 46 3.53 -1.45 7.89
C THR A 46 5.04 -1.62 7.97
N HIS A 47 5.54 -2.84 7.84
CA HIS A 47 6.98 -3.13 7.89
C HIS A 47 7.74 -2.42 6.76
N TRP A 48 7.17 -2.41 5.55
CA TRP A 48 7.78 -1.73 4.42
C TRP A 48 7.82 -0.21 4.64
N VAL A 49 6.70 0.42 5.04
CA VAL A 49 6.64 1.86 5.32
C VAL A 49 7.64 2.25 6.40
N GLN A 50 7.66 1.55 7.53
CA GLN A 50 8.62 1.80 8.61
C GLN A 50 10.07 1.67 8.15
N SER A 51 10.36 0.68 7.30
CA SER A 51 11.71 0.51 6.73
C SER A 51 12.10 1.69 5.85
N MET A 52 11.16 2.27 5.10
CA MET A 52 11.39 3.45 4.29
C MET A 52 11.53 4.71 5.16
N GLU A 53 10.70 4.88 6.19
CA GLU A 53 10.79 5.99 7.16
C GLU A 53 12.15 6.02 7.86
N ASN A 54 12.61 4.86 8.34
CA ASN A 54 13.93 4.70 8.95
C ASN A 54 15.06 5.03 7.97
N ARG A 55 14.90 4.67 6.69
CA ARG A 55 15.95 4.83 5.69
C ARG A 55 16.03 6.25 5.10
N TYR A 56 14.90 6.93 4.99
CA TYR A 56 14.77 8.15 4.20
C TYR A 56 14.14 9.34 4.94
N ASN A 57 13.64 9.13 6.15
CA ASN A 57 12.96 10.17 6.94
C ASN A 57 13.35 10.13 8.42
N GLU A 58 14.58 9.70 8.75
CA GLU A 58 15.11 9.68 10.13
C GLU A 58 14.22 8.90 11.13
N GLY A 59 13.49 7.90 10.63
CA GLY A 59 12.54 7.12 11.43
C GLY A 59 11.26 7.86 11.79
N GLN A 60 11.06 9.06 11.25
CA GLN A 60 9.83 9.82 11.43
C GLN A 60 8.77 9.41 10.39
N PRO A 61 7.48 9.41 10.75
CA PRO A 61 6.41 9.21 9.78
C PRO A 61 6.31 10.36 8.77
N TRP A 62 5.92 10.06 7.53
CA TRP A 62 5.65 11.10 6.54
C TRP A 62 4.29 11.79 6.77
N PRO A 63 4.18 13.10 6.47
CA PRO A 63 2.89 13.79 6.50
C PRO A 63 1.95 13.24 5.42
N PRO A 64 0.63 13.29 5.63
CA PRO A 64 -0.35 12.88 4.63
C PRO A 64 -0.21 13.67 3.32
N PRO A 65 -0.37 13.04 2.14
CA PRO A 65 -0.28 13.75 0.86
C PRO A 65 -1.47 14.70 0.67
N ALA A 66 -1.20 15.91 0.16
CA ALA A 66 -2.22 16.96 -0.01
C ALA A 66 -3.33 16.65 -1.04
N GLY A 67 -3.11 15.72 -1.97
CA GLY A 67 -3.99 15.50 -3.14
C GLY A 67 -4.38 14.06 -3.43
N GLY A 68 -4.23 13.15 -2.45
CA GLY A 68 -4.37 11.71 -2.64
C GLY A 68 -3.29 11.12 -3.55
N LEU A 69 -3.26 9.79 -3.66
CA LEU A 69 -2.32 9.07 -4.52
C LEU A 69 -3.00 8.65 -5.83
N ASP A 70 -2.27 8.70 -6.93
CA ASP A 70 -2.72 8.14 -8.20
C ASP A 70 -2.70 6.60 -8.11
N ALA A 71 -3.88 5.96 -8.19
CA ALA A 71 -4.03 4.50 -8.10
C ALA A 71 -3.55 3.74 -9.37
N GLY A 72 -2.55 4.28 -10.09
CA GLY A 72 -1.94 3.65 -11.26
C GLY A 72 -2.43 4.14 -12.62
N ARG A 73 -3.15 5.27 -12.71
CA ARG A 73 -3.27 6.01 -13.97
C ARG A 73 -2.39 7.25 -13.87
N PRO A 74 -1.34 7.41 -14.69
CA PRO A 74 -0.62 8.67 -14.76
C PRO A 74 -1.64 9.77 -15.05
N ARG A 75 -1.74 10.79 -14.20
CA ARG A 75 -2.40 12.03 -14.60
C ARG A 75 -1.69 12.50 -15.87
N ARG A 76 -2.39 12.51 -17.01
CA ARG A 76 -1.93 13.27 -18.18
C ARG A 76 -1.77 14.68 -17.66
N ARG A 77 -0.54 15.21 -17.67
CA ARG A 77 -0.31 16.65 -17.53
C ARG A 77 -1.14 17.32 -18.62
N THR A 78 -2.29 17.87 -18.26
CA THR A 78 -2.88 18.95 -19.04
C THR A 78 -1.95 20.13 -18.79
N HIS A 79 -1.07 20.41 -19.74
CA HIS A 79 -0.43 21.72 -19.79
C HIS A 79 -1.58 22.75 -19.80
N PRO A 80 -1.56 23.77 -18.93
CA PRO A 80 -2.42 24.91 -19.14
C PRO A 80 -1.99 25.51 -20.47
N THR A 81 -2.91 25.55 -21.43
CA THR A 81 -2.75 26.41 -22.59
C THR A 81 -2.66 27.83 -22.03
N GLU A 82 -1.45 28.41 -22.04
CA GLU A 82 -1.28 29.85 -21.94
C GLU A 82 -2.19 30.48 -22.99
N GLN A 83 -3.29 31.05 -22.54
CA GLN A 83 -4.02 32.05 -23.31
C GLN A 83 -3.31 33.37 -23.03
N GLU A 84 -2.59 33.84 -24.03
CA GLU A 84 -2.02 35.19 -24.12
C GLU A 84 -2.45 35.75 -25.49
N PRO A 85 -2.62 37.07 -25.64
CA PRO A 85 -3.60 37.94 -25.00
C PRO A 85 -4.78 38.32 -25.95
#